data_AF-A0A9D6D1T6-F1
#
_entry.id   AF-A0A9D6D1T6-F1
#
_cell.length_a   1.000
_cell.length_b   1.000
_cell.length_c   1.000
_cell.angle_alpha   90.00
_cell.angle_beta   90.00
_cell.angle_gamma   90.00
#
_symmetry.space_group_name_H-M   'P 1'
#
loop_
_entity.id
_entity.type
_entity.pdbx_description
1 polymer ?
#
loop_
_entity_poly.entity_id
_entity_poly.type
_entity_poly.pdbx_seq_one_letter_code
_entity_poly.pdbx_strand_id
1 'polypeptide(L)' 'MPRGKRIARVLALSERRGPPAEARALYEDLTPPAPPRPMRPAPVLREPGLGRPTKRERRVLDRLRGSAS' A
#
# COMPACT_ATOMS: atom_id res chain seq x y z
N MET A 1 -9.41 -0.23 -8.68
CA MET A 1 -9.79 -1.66 -8.63
C MET A 1 -8.75 -2.41 -7.81
N PRO A 2 -9.14 -3.27 -6.85
CA PRO A 2 -8.18 -4.08 -6.10
C PRO A 2 -7.34 -4.94 -7.06
N ARG A 3 -6.02 -4.98 -6.85
CA ARG A 3 -5.09 -5.84 -7.59
C ARG A 3 -5.20 -7.25 -7.00
N GLY A 4 -5.76 -8.20 -7.74
CA GLY A 4 -5.97 -9.57 -7.28
C GLY A 4 -6.69 -10.44 -8.33
N LYS A 5 -6.67 -11.76 -8.11
CA LYS A 5 -7.42 -12.74 -8.93
C LYS A 5 -8.91 -12.41 -8.84
N ARG A 6 -9.59 -12.40 -9.98
CA ARG A 6 -11.05 -12.25 -10.07
C ARG A 6 -11.68 -13.57 -10.47
N ILE A 7 -12.88 -13.82 -9.96
CA ILE A 7 -13.69 -14.98 -10.31
C ILE A 7 -15.04 -14.42 -10.74
N ALA A 8 -15.45 -14.69 -11.96
CA ALA A 8 -16.73 -14.23 -12.49
C ALA A 8 -17.47 -15.41 -13.12
N ARG A 9 -18.78 -15.46 -12.93
CA ARG A 9 -19.67 -16.39 -13.63
C ARG A 9 -20.24 -15.68 -14.84
N VAL A 10 -20.10 -16.30 -16.02
CA VAL A 10 -20.68 -15.78 -17.26
C VAL A 10 -22.18 -16.00 -17.25
N LEU A 11 -22.96 -14.95 -17.49
CA LEU A 11 -24.42 -15.01 -17.60
C LEU A 11 -24.87 -15.02 -19.06
N ALA A 12 -24.20 -14.24 -19.91
CA ALA A 12 -24.50 -14.13 -21.34
C ALA A 12 -23.24 -13.76 -22.14
N LEU A 13 -23.29 -13.98 -23.46
CA LEU A 13 -22.25 -13.57 -24.40
C LEU A 13 -22.70 -12.34 -25.18
N SER A 14 -21.74 -11.48 -25.58
CA SER A 14 -22.00 -10.37 -26.49
C SER A 14 -21.12 -10.48 -27.73
N GLU A 15 -21.69 -10.15 -28.89
CA GLU A 15 -20.95 -10.16 -30.17
C GLU A 15 -20.04 -8.95 -30.35
N ARG A 16 -20.28 -7.89 -29.58
CA ARG A 16 -19.51 -6.65 -29.61
C ARG A 16 -19.16 -6.16 -28.22
N ARG A 17 -18.16 -5.28 -28.14
CA ARG A 17 -17.80 -4.57 -26.91
C ARG A 17 -18.73 -3.37 -26.71
N GLY A 18 -19.53 -3.42 -25.64
CA GLY A 18 -20.45 -2.35 -25.26
C GLY A 18 -19.91 -1.40 -24.18
N PRO A 19 -20.75 -0.44 -23.74
CA PRO A 19 -20.44 0.43 -22.61
C PRO A 19 -20.32 -0.35 -21.28
N PRO A 20 -19.73 0.25 -20.23
CA PRO A 20 -19.48 -0.44 -18.97
C PRO A 20 -20.72 -1.00 -18.27
N ALA A 21 -21.87 -0.35 -18.43
CA ALA A 21 -23.13 -0.78 -17.83
C ALA A 21 -23.62 -2.10 -18.43
N GLU A 22 -23.65 -2.19 -19.77
CA GLU A 22 -24.02 -3.43 -20.47
C GLU A 22 -23.03 -4.56 -20.16
N ALA A 23 -21.73 -4.28 -20.15
CA ALA A 23 -20.71 -5.29 -19.85
C ALA A 23 -20.85 -5.88 -18.43
N ARG A 24 -21.28 -5.07 -17.44
CA ARG A 24 -21.53 -5.54 -16.07
C ARG A 24 -22.73 -6.47 -15.97
N ALA A 25 -23.71 -6.36 -16.87
CA ALA A 25 -24.86 -7.24 -16.88
C ALA A 25 -24.53 -8.64 -17.43
N LEU A 26 -23.40 -8.82 -18.13
CA LEU A 26 -23.02 -10.09 -18.76
C LEU A 26 -22.37 -11.09 -17.81
N TYR A 27 -22.01 -10.68 -16.58
CA TYR A 27 -21.37 -11.55 -15.61
C TYR A 27 -21.77 -11.21 -14.17
N GLU A 28 -21.69 -12.22 -13.32
CA GLU A 28 -21.77 -12.08 -11.87
C GLU A 28 -20.37 -12.15 -11.26
N ASP A 29 -20.00 -11.19 -10.41
CA ASP A 29 -18.70 -11.16 -9.73
C ASP A 29 -18.75 -12.04 -8.47
N LEU A 30 -18.03 -13.16 -8.51
CA LEU A 30 -17.89 -14.12 -7.42
C LEU A 30 -16.50 -14.01 -6.77
N THR A 31 -15.80 -12.89 -6.98
CA THR A 31 -14.48 -12.68 -6.39
C THR A 31 -14.61 -12.67 -4.86
N PRO A 32 -13.93 -13.59 -4.15
CA PRO A 32 -14.00 -13.59 -2.69
C PRO A 32 -13.42 -12.28 -2.15
N PRO A 33 -13.90 -11.81 -0.97
CA PRO A 33 -13.33 -10.64 -0.34
C PRO A 33 -11.83 -10.84 -0.14
N ALA A 34 -11.06 -9.76 -0.33
CA ALA A 34 -9.63 -9.80 -0.08
C ALA A 34 -9.38 -10.31 1.34
N PRO A 35 -8.37 -11.17 1.56
CA PRO A 35 -8.05 -11.61 2.90
C PRO A 35 -7.80 -10.38 3.79
N PRO A 36 -8.16 -10.45 5.08
CA PRO A 36 -7.90 -9.36 6.00
C PRO A 36 -6.42 -9.01 5.92
N ARG A 37 -6.12 -7.71 5.78
CA ARG A 37 -4.73 -7.27 5.75
C ARG A 37 -4.09 -7.76 7.05
N PRO A 38 -2.90 -8.39 7.00
CA PRO A 38 -2.22 -8.77 8.22
C PRO A 38 -2.08 -7.53 9.09
N MET A 39 -2.38 -7.68 10.38
CA MET A 39 -2.16 -6.61 11.34
C MET A 39 -0.69 -6.23 11.21
N ARG A 40 -0.43 -5.00 10.76
CA ARG A 40 0.95 -4.52 10.69
C ARG A 40 1.48 -4.55 12.12
N PRO A 41 2.70 -5.07 12.35
CA PRO A 41 3.30 -4.95 13.66
C PRO A 41 3.29 -3.47 14.05
N ALA A 42 3.08 -3.20 15.33
CA ALA A 42 3.20 -1.85 15.84
C ALA A 42 4.55 -1.27 15.36
N PRO A 43 4.58 0.02 14.95
CA PRO A 43 5.84 0.64 14.60
C PRO A 43 6.81 0.46 15.77
N VAL A 44 8.05 0.09 15.46
CA VAL A 44 9.11 0.01 16.47
C VAL A 44 9.34 1.42 17.00
N LEU A 45 8.83 1.70 18.19
CA LEU A 45 9.10 2.94 18.91
C LEU A 45 10.53 2.85 19.45
N ARG A 46 11.40 3.75 19.01
CA ARG A 46 12.73 3.96 19.59
C ARG A 46 12.74 5.31 20.27
N GLU A 47 13.43 5.40 21.40
CA GLU A 47 13.71 6.71 21.98
C GLU A 47 14.46 7.58 20.97
N PRO A 48 14.12 8.88 20.86
CA PRO A 48 14.90 9.81 20.07
C PRO A 48 16.38 9.77 20.49
N GLY A 49 17.28 9.52 19.52
CA GLY A 49 18.72 9.38 19.78
C GLY A 49 19.24 7.94 19.80
N LEU A 50 18.36 6.92 19.90
CA LEU A 50 18.75 5.52 19.71
C LEU A 50 18.92 5.21 18.21
N GLY A 51 20.11 5.49 17.69
CA GLY A 51 20.53 5.22 16.32
C GLY A 51 21.02 6.46 15.59
N ARG A 52 20.20 7.01 14.67
CA ARG A 52 20.52 8.24 13.95
C ARG A 52 20.48 9.42 14.93
N PRO A 53 21.55 10.23 15.04
CA PRO A 53 21.58 11.37 15.95
C PRO A 53 20.40 12.32 15.72
N THR A 54 19.85 12.87 16.81
CA THR A 54 18.89 13.97 16.74
C THR A 54 19.53 15.20 16.08
N LYS A 55 18.73 16.17 15.62
CA LYS A 55 19.27 17.43 15.05
C LYS A 55 20.21 18.15 16.03
N ARG A 56 19.94 18.07 17.34
CA ARG A 56 20.79 18.63 18.39
C ARG A 56 22.11 17.87 18.50
N GLU A 57 22.07 16.55 18.63
CA GLU A 57 23.28 15.70 18.69
C GLU A 57 24.14 15.84 17.43
N ARG A 58 23.52 15.85 16.24
CA ARG A 58 24.23 16.06 14.98
C ARG A 58 24.99 17.40 15.00
N ARG A 59 24.36 18.50 15.42
CA ARG A 59 25.03 19.81 15.53
C ARG A 59 26.15 19.82 16.57
N VAL A 60 26.05 19.03 17.63
CA VAL A 60 27.14 18.87 18.62
C VAL A 60 28.31 18.12 17.99
N LEU A 61 28.03 17.00 17.30
CA LEU A 61 29.04 16.23 16.59
C LEU A 61 29.72 17.04 15.46
N ASP A 62 28.94 17.80 14.69
CA ASP A 62 29.45 18.66 13.62
C ASP A 62 30.42 19.74 14.18
N ARG A 63 30.10 20.32 15.35
CA ARG A 63 30.99 21.26 16.06
C ARG A 63 32.25 20.59 16.59
N LEU A 64 32.13 19.39 17.15
CA LEU A 64 33.25 18.61 17.70
C LEU A 64 34.22 18.14 16.61
N ARG A 65 33.71 17.85 15.41
CA ARG A 65 34.51 17.35 14.26
C ARG A 65 35.14 18.47 13.43
N GLY A 66 34.91 19.73 13.75
CA GLY A 66 35.46 20.86 13.00
C GLY A 66 34.95 20.99 11.56
N SER A 67 33.88 20.26 11.18
CA SER A 67 33.32 20.28 9.82
C SER A 67 32.37 21.46 9.58
N ALA A 68 32.40 22.46 10.45
CA ALA A 68 31.72 23.74 10.31
C ALA A 68 32.79 24.84 10.23
N SER A 69 33.54 24.84 9.14
CA SER A 69 34.21 26.01 8.57
C SER A 69 33.74 26.17 7.14
#